data_AF-A0A174CKM6-F1
#
_entry.id   AF-A0A174CKM6-F1
#
_cell.length_a   1.000
_cell.length_b   1.000
_cell.length_c   1.000
_cell.angle_alpha   90.00
_cell.angle_beta   90.00
_cell.angle_gamma   90.00
#
_symmetry.space_group_name_H-M   'P 1'
#
loop_
_entity.id
_entity.type
_entity.pdbx_description
1 polymer ?
#
loop_
_entity_poly.entity_id
_entity_poly.type
_entity_poly.pdbx_seq_one_letter_code
_entity_poly.pdbx_strand_id
1 'polypeptide(L)'
;MNISDIISIINVNIKGMTAINIEDYKSIEPDKRTQVLFERLYEFFEKEKDIVNRIMMHNEIDGKMAELLKRFMLLKIREIISSCECVEKHSMQLEIIIMHYSNTLQMVLEFCFLRKDSISKEEARISIDYLLGSLEKKGKLL
;
A
#
# COMPACT_ATOMS: atom_id res chain seq x y z
N MET A 1 8.07 -12.14 20.37
CA MET A 1 6.71 -11.77 19.93
C MET A 1 6.13 -12.96 19.19
N ASN A 2 4.94 -13.43 19.56
CA ASN A 2 4.30 -14.61 18.96
C ASN A 2 3.27 -14.19 17.88
N ILE A 3 2.68 -15.16 17.17
CA ILE A 3 1.71 -14.90 16.09
C ILE A 3 0.46 -14.19 16.64
N SER A 4 0.03 -14.51 17.86
CA SER A 4 -1.14 -13.86 18.49
C SER A 4 -0.89 -12.39 18.83
N ASP A 5 0.33 -11.98 19.16
CA ASP A 5 0.68 -10.58 19.40
C ASP A 5 0.56 -9.78 18.10
N ILE A 6 0.99 -10.35 16.97
CA ILE A 6 0.86 -9.73 15.64
C ILE A 6 -0.58 -9.71 15.17
N ILE A 7 -1.35 -10.79 15.36
CA ILE A 7 -2.79 -10.77 15.06
C ILE A 7 -3.49 -9.72 15.93
N SER A 8 -3.11 -9.57 17.21
CA SER A 8 -3.66 -8.54 18.08
C SER A 8 -3.26 -7.14 17.62
N ILE A 9 -2.00 -6.91 17.26
CA ILE A 9 -1.49 -5.62 16.76
C ILE A 9 -2.15 -5.26 15.42
N ILE A 10 -2.20 -6.22 14.48
CA ILE A 10 -2.89 -6.08 13.20
C ILE A 10 -4.36 -5.79 13.48
N ASN A 11 -5.05 -6.56 14.34
CA ASN A 11 -6.48 -6.37 14.62
C ASN A 11 -6.80 -5.05 15.32
N VAL A 12 -5.94 -4.56 16.23
CA VAL A 12 -6.10 -3.25 16.89
C VAL A 12 -5.91 -2.12 15.87
N ASN A 13 -5.00 -2.28 14.92
CA ASN A 13 -4.66 -1.26 13.92
C ASN A 13 -5.44 -1.39 12.59
N ILE A 14 -6.20 -2.48 12.39
CA ILE A 14 -7.16 -2.64 11.27
C ILE A 14 -8.12 -1.47 11.22
N LYS A 15 -8.55 -0.93 12.38
CA LYS A 15 -9.44 0.24 12.44
C LYS A 15 -8.84 1.49 11.82
N GLY A 16 -7.52 1.68 11.90
CA GLY A 16 -6.84 2.86 11.39
C GLY A 16 -6.66 2.82 9.87
N MET A 17 -6.38 1.64 9.31
CA MET A 17 -6.18 1.49 7.86
C MET A 17 -7.50 1.57 7.09
N THR A 18 -8.62 1.13 7.69
CA THR A 18 -9.98 1.38 7.17
C THR A 18 -10.40 2.85 7.21
N ALA A 19 -9.65 3.71 7.93
CA ALA A 19 -9.87 5.14 7.96
C ALA A 19 -9.14 5.88 6.83
N ILE A 20 -8.38 5.18 5.98
CA ILE A 20 -7.86 5.77 4.74
C ILE A 20 -9.07 6.08 3.86
N ASN A 21 -9.52 7.33 3.93
CA ASN A 21 -10.61 7.84 3.13
C ASN A 21 -10.20 7.79 1.65
N ILE A 22 -11.11 7.37 0.78
CA ILE A 22 -10.98 7.43 -0.69
C ILE A 22 -12.23 7.99 -1.37
N GLU A 23 -13.21 8.45 -0.59
CA GLU A 23 -14.48 8.99 -1.09
C GLU A 23 -14.25 10.23 -1.97
N ASP A 24 -13.18 10.99 -1.69
CA ASP A 24 -12.78 12.16 -2.45
C ASP A 24 -12.02 11.83 -3.75
N TYR A 25 -11.71 10.55 -4.04
CA TYR A 25 -10.90 10.18 -5.20
C TYR A 25 -11.51 10.66 -6.52
N LYS A 26 -12.84 10.63 -6.66
CA LYS A 26 -13.53 11.15 -7.84
C LYS A 26 -13.20 12.62 -8.14
N SER A 27 -12.89 13.41 -7.11
CA SER A 27 -12.52 14.83 -7.23
C SER A 27 -11.03 15.08 -7.49
N ILE A 28 -10.19 14.06 -7.29
CA ILE A 28 -8.76 14.11 -7.59
C ILE A 28 -8.56 13.80 -9.08
N GLU A 29 -7.60 14.47 -9.73
CA GLU A 29 -7.23 14.16 -11.11
C GLU A 29 -6.72 12.71 -11.22
N PRO A 30 -7.14 11.94 -12.25
CA PRO A 30 -6.76 10.54 -12.44
C PRO A 30 -5.28 10.22 -12.21
N ASP A 31 -4.41 10.99 -12.85
CA ASP A 31 -2.95 10.88 -12.80
C ASP A 31 -2.31 11.24 -11.45
N LYS A 32 -3.10 11.76 -10.49
CA LYS A 32 -2.63 12.08 -9.13
C LYS A 32 -3.14 11.09 -8.08
N ARG A 33 -4.18 10.31 -8.38
CA ARG A 33 -4.87 9.45 -7.40
C ARG A 33 -3.93 8.43 -6.76
N THR A 34 -3.03 7.83 -7.53
CA THR A 34 -2.06 6.85 -7.01
C THR A 34 -1.06 7.49 -6.05
N GLN A 35 -0.53 8.67 -6.39
CA GLN A 35 0.36 9.40 -5.50
C GLN A 35 -0.38 9.79 -4.22
N VAL A 36 -1.63 10.24 -4.31
CA VAL A 36 -2.44 10.53 -3.11
C VAL A 36 -2.70 9.27 -2.27
N LEU A 37 -2.97 8.12 -2.91
CA LEU A 37 -3.12 6.84 -2.21
C LEU A 37 -1.84 6.46 -1.47
N PHE A 38 -0.70 6.56 -2.15
CA PHE A 38 0.59 6.29 -1.55
C PHE A 38 0.86 7.19 -0.36
N GLU A 39 0.63 8.50 -0.49
CA GLU A 39 0.82 9.47 0.59
C GLU A 39 -0.01 9.10 1.83
N ARG A 40 -1.28 8.75 1.64
CA ARG A 40 -2.17 8.31 2.73
C ARG A 40 -1.71 7.01 3.39
N LEU A 41 -1.29 6.04 2.58
CA LEU A 41 -0.73 4.78 3.09
C LEU A 41 0.58 5.03 3.85
N TYR A 42 1.47 5.85 3.31
CA TYR A 42 2.74 6.19 3.92
C TYR A 42 2.52 6.87 5.28
N GLU A 43 1.63 7.86 5.36
CA GLU A 43 1.30 8.53 6.62
C GLU A 43 0.73 7.57 7.66
N PHE A 44 -0.08 6.60 7.24
CA PHE A 44 -0.56 5.54 8.12
C PHE A 44 0.62 4.70 8.67
N PHE A 45 1.50 4.20 7.80
CA PHE A 45 2.63 3.38 8.24
C PHE A 45 3.68 4.16 9.03
N GLU A 46 3.86 5.45 8.77
CA GLU A 46 4.76 6.31 9.55
C GLU A 46 4.22 6.53 10.97
N LYS A 47 2.89 6.67 11.15
CA LYS A 47 2.26 6.70 12.48
C LYS A 47 2.42 5.39 13.24
N GLU A 48 2.35 4.27 12.52
CA GLU A 48 2.49 2.92 13.09
C GLU A 48 3.94 2.40 13.10
N LYS A 49 4.92 3.24 12.77
CA LYS A 49 6.31 2.84 12.52
C LYS A 49 6.97 2.15 13.70
N ASP A 50 6.69 2.60 14.93
CA ASP A 50 7.23 1.97 16.13
C ASP A 50 6.78 0.51 16.28
N ILE A 51 5.52 0.25 15.92
CA ILE A 51 4.97 -1.10 15.93
C ILE A 51 5.63 -1.95 14.84
N VAL A 52 5.72 -1.41 13.64
CA VAL A 52 6.37 -2.08 12.49
C VAL A 52 7.83 -2.41 12.83
N ASN A 53 8.57 -1.47 13.39
CA ASN A 53 9.96 -1.65 13.82
C ASN A 53 10.09 -2.73 14.89
N ARG A 54 9.19 -2.78 15.88
CA ARG A 54 9.19 -3.85 16.90
C ARG A 54 8.96 -5.23 16.30
N ILE A 55 8.10 -5.34 15.29
CA ILE A 55 7.90 -6.59 14.56
C ILE A 55 9.19 -6.95 13.80
N MET A 56 9.76 -6.02 13.03
CA MET A 56 10.92 -6.29 12.19
C MET A 56 12.23 -6.48 12.96
N MET A 57 12.35 -5.95 14.19
CA MET A 57 13.56 -6.06 15.03
C MET A 57 13.98 -7.51 15.29
N HIS A 58 13.02 -8.44 15.34
CA HIS A 58 13.26 -9.84 15.64
C HIS A 58 12.94 -10.79 14.48
N ASN A 59 12.65 -10.26 13.29
CA ASN A 59 12.17 -11.05 12.16
C ASN A 59 12.90 -10.66 10.88
N GLU A 60 13.33 -11.67 10.13
CA GLU A 60 13.86 -11.47 8.77
C GLU A 60 12.74 -11.05 7.81
N ILE A 61 13.09 -10.36 6.72
CA ILE A 61 12.13 -9.81 5.76
C ILE A 61 11.33 -10.88 5.00
N ASP A 62 11.92 -12.07 4.86
CA ASP A 62 11.35 -13.30 4.32
C ASP A 62 10.91 -14.28 5.44
N GLY A 63 11.02 -13.86 6.70
CA GLY A 63 10.52 -14.57 7.85
C GLY A 63 9.01 -14.57 7.92
N LYS A 64 8.43 -15.58 8.59
CA LYS A 64 6.97 -15.79 8.69
C LYS A 64 6.20 -14.54 9.13
N MET A 65 6.75 -13.75 10.06
CA MET A 65 6.07 -12.57 10.57
C MET A 65 6.05 -11.41 9.56
N ALA A 66 7.15 -11.19 8.86
CA ALA A 66 7.22 -10.20 7.80
C ALA A 66 6.29 -10.59 6.64
N GLU A 67 6.23 -11.87 6.27
CA GLU A 67 5.28 -12.38 5.27
C GLU A 67 3.81 -12.13 5.65
N LEU A 68 3.45 -12.34 6.92
CA LEU A 68 2.10 -12.04 7.41
C LEU A 68 1.78 -10.54 7.32
N LEU A 69 2.73 -9.68 7.68
CA LEU A 69 2.57 -8.23 7.56
C LEU A 69 2.43 -7.78 6.10
N LYS A 70 3.31 -8.26 5.21
CA LYS A 70 3.24 -7.98 3.76
C LYS A 70 1.92 -8.41 3.15
N ARG A 71 1.45 -9.62 3.50
CA ARG A 71 0.13 -10.12 3.06
C ARG A 71 -1.01 -9.25 3.58
N PHE A 72 -0.95 -8.81 4.83
CA PHE A 72 -1.93 -7.90 5.39
C PHE A 72 -1.96 -6.56 4.63
N MET A 73 -0.79 -5.95 4.40
CA MET A 73 -0.66 -4.72 3.61
C MET A 73 -1.29 -4.87 2.23
N LEU A 74 -0.95 -5.95 1.52
CA LEU A 74 -1.46 -6.23 0.19
C LEU A 74 -2.98 -6.36 0.16
N LEU A 75 -3.56 -7.13 1.09
CA LEU A 75 -5.01 -7.32 1.16
C LEU A 75 -5.73 -5.99 1.39
N LYS A 76 -5.19 -5.12 2.25
CA LYS A 76 -5.81 -3.82 2.54
C LYS A 76 -5.67 -2.82 1.40
N ILE A 77 -4.49 -2.74 0.78
CA ILE A 77 -4.30 -1.90 -0.40
C ILE A 77 -5.24 -2.35 -1.52
N ARG A 78 -5.37 -3.66 -1.73
CA ARG A 78 -6.31 -4.22 -2.71
C ARG A 78 -7.76 -3.87 -2.40
N GLU A 79 -8.18 -3.97 -1.14
CA GLU A 79 -9.52 -3.60 -0.68
C GLU A 79 -9.81 -2.12 -1.03
N ILE A 80 -8.90 -1.21 -0.67
CA ILE A 80 -9.01 0.22 -0.93
C ILE A 80 -9.14 0.49 -2.45
N ILE A 81 -8.23 -0.06 -3.26
CA ILE A 81 -8.26 0.15 -4.72
C ILE A 81 -9.54 -0.44 -5.35
N SER A 82 -10.01 -1.58 -4.84
CA SER A 82 -11.23 -2.23 -5.36
C SER A 82 -12.49 -1.43 -5.05
N SER A 83 -12.49 -0.65 -3.96
CA SER A 83 -13.57 0.27 -3.63
C SER A 83 -13.52 1.61 -4.39
N CYS A 84 -12.46 1.89 -5.14
CA CYS A 84 -12.42 3.06 -6.01
C CYS A 84 -13.38 2.87 -7.20
N GLU A 85 -14.47 3.63 -7.23
CA GLU A 85 -15.43 3.63 -8.35
C GLU A 85 -14.85 4.22 -9.66
N CYS A 86 -13.59 4.63 -9.65
CA CYS A 86 -12.90 5.30 -10.74
C CYS A 86 -12.38 4.34 -11.82
N VAL A 87 -12.46 3.02 -11.58
CA VAL A 87 -11.91 2.05 -12.53
C VAL A 87 -12.90 1.80 -13.67
N GLU A 88 -12.79 2.59 -14.74
CA GLU A 88 -13.60 2.44 -15.95
C GLU A 88 -13.52 1.01 -16.52
N LYS A 89 -14.69 0.49 -16.90
CA LYS A 89 -14.86 -0.83 -17.51
C LYS A 89 -14.31 -0.85 -18.95
N HIS A 90 -12.99 -0.84 -19.12
CA HIS A 90 -12.38 -0.98 -20.44
C HIS A 90 -11.40 -2.16 -20.49
N SER A 91 -11.72 -3.09 -21.41
CA SER A 91 -10.95 -4.12 -22.17
C SER A 91 -9.82 -4.93 -21.52
N MET A 92 -9.21 -4.47 -20.44
CA MET A 92 -8.30 -5.22 -19.59
C MET A 92 -9.11 -5.83 -18.43
N GLN A 93 -8.74 -7.03 -18.00
CA GLN A 93 -9.34 -7.62 -16.81
C GLN A 93 -9.03 -6.70 -15.63
N LEU A 94 -10.03 -5.97 -15.13
CA LEU A 94 -9.97 -5.05 -13.98
C LEU A 94 -9.09 -5.58 -12.84
N GLU A 95 -9.17 -6.89 -12.61
CA GLU A 95 -8.35 -7.62 -11.65
C GLU A 95 -6.83 -7.45 -11.87
N ILE A 96 -6.33 -7.49 -13.11
CA ILE A 96 -4.91 -7.32 -13.43
C ILE A 96 -4.42 -5.91 -13.02
N ILE A 97 -5.23 -4.87 -13.25
CA ILE A 97 -4.90 -3.50 -12.85
C ILE A 97 -4.87 -3.40 -11.33
N ILE A 98 -5.92 -3.88 -10.66
CA ILE A 98 -5.99 -3.89 -9.19
C ILE A 98 -4.78 -4.64 -8.60
N MET A 99 -4.43 -5.80 -9.16
CA MET A 99 -3.26 -6.58 -8.76
C MET A 99 -1.96 -5.80 -8.97
N HIS A 100 -1.77 -5.19 -10.13
CA HIS A 100 -0.55 -4.47 -10.44
C HIS A 100 -0.33 -3.26 -9.51
N TYR A 101 -1.37 -2.45 -9.29
CA TYR A 101 -1.29 -1.28 -8.41
C TYR A 101 -1.10 -1.71 -6.95
N SER A 102 -1.88 -2.68 -6.47
CA SER A 102 -1.76 -3.14 -5.08
C SER A 102 -0.41 -3.78 -4.76
N ASN A 103 0.11 -4.61 -5.67
CA ASN A 103 1.43 -5.23 -5.52
C ASN A 103 2.53 -4.17 -5.56
N THR A 104 2.46 -3.20 -6.48
CA THR A 104 3.47 -2.15 -6.59
C THR A 104 3.50 -1.26 -5.35
N LEU A 105 2.34 -0.80 -4.87
CA LEU A 105 2.25 0.00 -3.65
C LEU A 105 2.73 -0.77 -2.43
N GLN A 106 2.35 -2.04 -2.29
CA GLN A 106 2.83 -2.87 -1.18
C GLN A 106 4.36 -3.03 -1.22
N MET A 107 4.93 -3.32 -2.39
CA MET A 107 6.37 -3.46 -2.57
C MET A 107 7.10 -2.16 -2.21
N VAL A 108 6.62 -1.00 -2.68
CA VAL A 108 7.26 0.29 -2.36
C VAL A 108 7.18 0.58 -0.87
N LEU A 109 6.05 0.34 -0.22
CA LEU A 109 5.91 0.50 1.24
C LEU A 109 6.80 -0.48 2.02
N GLU A 110 7.01 -1.69 1.51
CA GLU A 110 7.99 -2.63 2.08
C GLU A 110 9.40 -2.04 2.06
N PHE A 111 9.82 -1.41 0.94
CA PHE A 111 11.09 -0.68 0.85
C PHE A 111 11.14 0.54 1.78
N CYS A 112 10.01 1.17 2.11
CA CYS A 112 10.02 2.28 3.07
C CYS A 112 10.16 1.81 4.53
N PHE A 113 9.47 0.73 4.91
CA PHE A 113 9.20 0.44 6.32
C PHE A 113 9.72 -0.89 6.84
N LEU A 114 9.89 -1.91 6.00
CA LEU A 114 10.22 -3.27 6.47
C LEU A 114 11.68 -3.64 6.25
N ARG A 115 12.31 -3.02 5.25
CA ARG A 115 13.67 -3.37 4.81
C ARG A 115 14.75 -2.63 5.59
N LYS A 116 15.92 -3.25 5.73
CA LYS A 116 17.12 -2.60 6.31
C LYS A 116 17.72 -1.56 5.36
N ASP A 117 17.69 -1.86 4.07
CA ASP A 117 18.00 -0.99 2.95
C ASP A 117 16.79 -0.14 2.58
N SER A 118 16.28 0.64 3.54
CA SER A 118 15.07 1.43 3.35
C SER A 118 15.29 2.61 2.40
N ILE A 119 14.28 2.92 1.59
CA ILE A 119 14.27 4.14 0.76
C ILE A 119 13.51 5.27 1.44
N SER A 120 13.88 6.50 1.13
CA SER A 120 13.18 7.70 1.57
C SER A 120 11.78 7.82 0.93
N LYS A 121 10.93 8.65 1.54
CA LYS A 121 9.61 8.97 0.98
C LYS A 121 9.69 9.53 -0.44
N GLU A 122 10.69 10.35 -0.73
CA GLU A 122 10.87 10.95 -2.05
C GLU A 122 11.28 9.92 -3.10
N GLU A 123 12.22 9.03 -2.76
CA GLU A 123 12.61 7.91 -3.62
C GLU A 123 11.44 6.96 -3.90
N ALA A 124 10.57 6.75 -2.90
CA ALA A 124 9.35 5.98 -3.06
C ALA A 124 8.34 6.65 -4.02
N ARG A 125 8.15 7.97 -3.93
CA ARG A 125 7.30 8.72 -4.87
C ARG A 125 7.80 8.60 -6.30
N ILE A 126 9.10 8.80 -6.51
CA ILE A 126 9.75 8.63 -7.82
C ILE A 126 9.57 7.21 -8.34
N SER A 127 9.73 6.20 -7.47
CA SER A 127 9.54 4.80 -7.83
C SER A 127 8.11 4.51 -8.30
N ILE A 128 7.11 5.09 -7.61
CA ILE A 128 5.70 4.94 -7.99
C ILE A 128 5.39 5.59 -9.32
N ASP A 129 5.85 6.82 -9.55
CA ASP A 129 5.68 7.50 -10.83
C ASP A 129 6.32 6.71 -11.98
N TYR A 130 7.49 6.11 -11.74
CA TYR A 130 8.16 5.30 -12.73
C TYR A 130 7.43 3.99 -13.03
N LEU A 131 7.00 3.28 -11.99
CA LEU A 131 6.39 1.95 -12.11
C LEU A 131 4.93 1.99 -12.57
N LEU A 132 4.17 3.00 -12.16
CA LEU A 132 2.72 3.10 -12.41
C LEU A 132 2.37 4.21 -13.43
N GLY A 133 3.23 5.22 -13.62
CA GLY A 133 2.91 6.39 -14.46
C GLY A 133 2.76 6.09 -15.95
N SER A 134 3.17 4.92 -16.44
CA SER A 134 2.96 4.50 -17.84
C SER A 134 1.50 4.11 -18.15
N LEU A 135 0.73 3.72 -17.14
CA LEU A 135 -0.69 3.37 -17.23
C LEU A 135 -1.57 4.62 -17.10
N GLU A 136 -1.21 5.52 -16.18
CA GLU A 136 -1.91 6.77 -15.91
C GLU A 136 -1.84 7.74 -17.10
N LYS A 137 -0.64 7.93 -17.70
CA LYS A 137 -0.45 8.80 -18.88
C LYS A 137 -1.20 8.36 -20.13
N LYS A 138 -1.68 7.11 -20.16
CA LYS A 138 -2.51 6.59 -21.26
C LYS A 138 -4.01 6.79 -21.03
N GLY A 139 -4.41 7.48 -19.95
CA GLY A 139 -5.80 7.60 -19.53
C GLY A 139 -6.40 6.27 -19.07
N LYS A 140 -5.56 5.32 -18.65
CA LYS A 140 -5.94 3.93 -18.36
C LYS A 140 -5.89 3.59 -16.88
N LEU A 141 -6.49 4.44 -16.04
CA LEU A 141 -7.03 4.11 -14.70
C LEU A 141 -6.33 4.73 -13.48
N LEU A 142 -7.14 4.66 -12.42
CA LEU A 142 -7.34 5.49 -11.24
C LEU A 142 -7.93 6.83 -11.52
#